data_AF-A0A2G4I7C3-F1
#
_entry.id   AF-A0A2G4I7C3-F1
#
_cell.length_a   1.000
_cell.length_b   1.000
_cell.length_c   1.000
_cell.angle_alpha   90.00
_cell.angle_beta   90.00
_cell.angle_gamma   90.00
#
_symmetry.space_group_name_H-M   'P 1'
#
loop_
_entity.id
_entity.type
_entity.pdbx_description
1 polymer ?
#
loop_
_entity_poly.entity_id
_entity_poly.type
_entity_poly.pdbx_seq_one_letter_code
_entity_poly.pdbx_strand_id
1 'polypeptide(L)'
;MKRLLLLALGTIATTTLSAAPLPQPNFPAALNETITNLSAFIRVDTVNPPGNETRGAQFLKAILDREGIPSEILALEPARGSLVARLKGNGKKKPLLLMGHTDVVGVEREKWTVEPFAGIVKDGWVYGRGALDDKGMTSAFLEIFLLLHRHKVPLDRDVILLAESGEEGTTHVGIDFLVAKHWDKIACEYALNEGGRIHEVGGKVTYVGVSTTEKVPRPFLISARGTSGHGSRPRPDNAIVHLCAAVAKIGEWQAPMRLNDTTREFFKR
;
A
#
# COMPACT_ATOMS: atom_id res chain seq x y z
N MET A 1 38.89 73.69 -1.21
CA MET A 1 38.75 72.21 -1.27
C MET A 1 37.51 71.79 -0.51
N LYS A 2 36.49 71.26 -1.18
CA LYS A 2 35.45 70.32 -0.66
C LYS A 2 34.47 70.04 -1.80
N ARG A 3 34.65 68.92 -2.49
CA ARG A 3 33.72 68.39 -3.50
C ARG A 3 32.61 67.63 -2.78
N LEU A 4 31.37 67.99 -3.05
CA LEU A 4 30.18 67.31 -2.52
C LEU A 4 29.84 66.15 -3.48
N LEU A 5 29.94 64.92 -3.00
CA LEU A 5 29.55 63.71 -3.74
C LEU A 5 28.07 63.44 -3.44
N LEU A 6 27.17 63.57 -4.43
CA LEU A 6 25.81 63.07 -4.32
C LEU A 6 25.81 61.56 -4.55
N LEU A 7 25.48 60.79 -3.51
CA LEU A 7 25.22 59.36 -3.61
C LEU A 7 23.74 59.17 -3.98
N ALA A 8 23.45 58.71 -5.19
CA ALA A 8 22.10 58.31 -5.59
C ALA A 8 21.83 56.91 -5.02
N LEU A 9 21.01 56.81 -3.96
CA LEU A 9 20.46 55.54 -3.51
C LEU A 9 19.34 55.12 -4.47
N GLY A 10 19.65 54.17 -5.37
CA GLY A 10 18.64 53.46 -6.15
C GLY A 10 17.91 52.46 -5.25
N THR A 11 16.66 52.74 -4.90
CA THR A 11 15.76 51.78 -4.26
C THR A 11 15.36 50.70 -5.28
N ILE A 12 15.99 49.53 -5.20
CA ILE A 12 15.53 48.33 -5.90
C ILE A 12 14.30 47.83 -5.15
N ALA A 13 13.11 48.12 -5.68
CA ALA A 13 11.88 47.52 -5.20
C ALA A 13 11.88 46.02 -5.57
N THR A 14 12.22 45.16 -4.62
CA THR A 14 11.99 43.71 -4.74
C THR A 14 10.49 43.46 -4.66
N THR A 15 9.84 43.40 -5.81
CA THR A 15 8.47 42.88 -5.94
C THR A 15 8.49 41.39 -5.63
N THR A 16 8.15 41.02 -4.40
CA THR A 16 7.82 39.64 -4.06
C THR A 16 6.53 39.29 -4.79
N LEU A 17 6.64 38.66 -5.97
CA LEU A 17 5.49 37.98 -6.57
C LEU A 17 5.08 36.86 -5.61
N SER A 18 4.04 37.10 -4.82
CA SER A 18 3.32 36.02 -4.14
C SER A 18 2.72 35.15 -5.23
N ALA A 19 3.22 33.92 -5.38
CA ALA A 19 2.62 32.95 -6.28
C ALA A 19 1.14 32.79 -5.91
N ALA A 20 0.25 32.91 -6.88
CA ALA A 20 -1.16 32.65 -6.65
C ALA A 20 -1.34 31.22 -6.13
N PRO A 21 -2.23 30.98 -5.15
CA PRO A 21 -2.50 29.64 -4.65
C PRO A 21 -2.94 28.74 -5.82
N LEU A 22 -2.40 27.52 -5.87
CA LEU A 22 -2.80 26.56 -6.89
C LEU A 22 -4.32 26.33 -6.85
N PRO A 23 -4.98 26.21 -8.00
CA PRO A 23 -6.39 25.86 -8.04
C PRO A 23 -6.58 24.52 -7.32
N GLN A 24 -7.56 24.48 -6.43
CA GLN A 24 -7.86 23.28 -5.66
C GLN A 24 -8.40 22.17 -6.58
N PRO A 25 -8.03 20.90 -6.37
CA PRO A 25 -8.63 19.78 -7.06
C PRO A 25 -10.15 19.71 -6.88
N ASN A 26 -10.85 19.26 -7.91
CA ASN A 26 -12.26 18.87 -7.79
C ASN A 26 -12.34 17.48 -7.15
N PHE A 27 -12.34 17.41 -5.83
CA PHE A 27 -12.36 16.15 -5.08
C PHE A 27 -13.55 15.24 -5.40
N PRO A 28 -14.79 15.74 -5.60
CA PRO A 28 -15.89 14.90 -6.08
C PRO A 28 -15.61 14.23 -7.44
N ALA A 29 -15.00 14.94 -8.38
CA ALA A 29 -14.64 14.36 -9.68
C ALA A 29 -13.52 13.32 -9.53
N ALA A 30 -12.49 13.62 -8.74
CA ALA A 30 -11.39 12.70 -8.43
C ALA A 30 -11.88 11.42 -7.73
N LEU A 31 -12.85 11.54 -6.82
CA LEU A 31 -13.48 10.40 -6.17
C LEU A 31 -14.22 9.51 -7.19
N ASN A 32 -14.98 10.10 -8.11
CA ASN A 32 -15.67 9.35 -9.15
C ASN A 32 -14.69 8.65 -10.12
N GLU A 33 -13.59 9.31 -10.47
CA GLU A 33 -12.51 8.72 -11.27
C GLU A 33 -11.86 7.54 -10.51
N THR A 34 -11.58 7.71 -9.23
CA THR A 34 -11.06 6.65 -8.35
C THR A 34 -12.00 5.45 -8.30
N ILE A 35 -13.30 5.66 -8.10
CA ILE A 35 -14.31 4.59 -8.07
C ILE A 35 -14.37 3.85 -9.41
N THR A 36 -14.31 4.59 -10.52
CA THR A 36 -14.33 4.02 -11.87
C THR A 36 -13.09 3.15 -12.11
N ASN A 37 -11.91 3.67 -11.77
CA ASN A 37 -10.64 2.98 -11.91
C ASN A 37 -10.58 1.75 -10.99
N LEU A 38 -11.01 1.86 -9.73
CA LEU A 38 -11.08 0.74 -8.79
C LEU A 38 -12.01 -0.37 -9.27
N SER A 39 -13.22 0.00 -9.71
CA SER A 39 -14.20 -0.94 -10.27
C SER A 39 -13.62 -1.71 -11.45
N ALA A 40 -12.92 -1.02 -12.36
CA ALA A 40 -12.23 -1.66 -13.47
C ALA A 40 -11.03 -2.51 -13.02
N PHE A 41 -10.27 -2.04 -12.02
CA PHE A 41 -9.09 -2.72 -11.52
C PHE A 41 -9.41 -4.03 -10.79
N ILE A 42 -10.54 -4.09 -10.07
CA ILE A 42 -11.08 -5.32 -9.46
C ILE A 42 -11.32 -6.42 -10.49
N ARG A 43 -11.71 -6.05 -11.73
CA ARG A 43 -11.93 -7.01 -12.83
C ARG A 43 -10.64 -7.57 -13.41
N VAL A 44 -9.50 -6.94 -13.15
CA VAL A 44 -8.20 -7.45 -13.58
C VAL A 44 -7.83 -8.61 -12.68
N ASP A 45 -7.80 -9.81 -13.25
CA ASP A 45 -7.41 -11.02 -12.53
C ASP A 45 -5.94 -10.95 -12.10
N THR A 46 -5.74 -10.84 -10.79
CA THR A 46 -4.45 -10.83 -10.08
C THR A 46 -4.48 -11.80 -8.89
N VAL A 47 -5.32 -12.84 -8.95
CA VAL A 47 -5.51 -13.77 -7.83
C VAL A 47 -4.23 -14.55 -7.54
N ASN A 48 -3.77 -14.51 -6.29
CA ASN A 48 -2.59 -15.21 -5.79
C ASN A 48 -3.01 -16.32 -4.81
N PRO A 49 -2.62 -17.59 -5.04
CA PRO A 49 -1.93 -18.15 -6.22
C PRO A 49 -2.85 -18.34 -7.46
N PRO A 50 -2.28 -18.40 -8.69
CA PRO A 50 -0.85 -18.39 -9.02
C PRO A 50 -0.20 -16.99 -9.10
N GLY A 51 -1.00 -15.93 -9.04
CA GLY A 51 -0.60 -14.55 -9.37
C GLY A 51 -0.96 -14.20 -10.82
N ASN A 52 -0.86 -12.92 -11.18
CA ASN A 52 -1.04 -12.33 -12.52
C ASN A 52 -0.79 -10.80 -12.51
N GLU A 53 -0.01 -10.31 -11.56
CA GLU A 53 0.14 -8.90 -11.18
C GLU A 53 0.71 -8.04 -12.30
N THR A 54 1.44 -8.62 -13.27
CA THR A 54 1.83 -7.89 -14.49
C THR A 54 0.61 -7.33 -15.21
N ARG A 55 -0.54 -8.01 -15.20
CA ARG A 55 -1.80 -7.48 -15.77
C ARG A 55 -2.28 -6.25 -14.99
N GLY A 56 -2.20 -6.28 -13.67
CA GLY A 56 -2.51 -5.14 -12.81
C GLY A 56 -1.57 -3.96 -13.05
N ALA A 57 -0.27 -4.22 -13.10
CA ALA A 57 0.75 -3.23 -13.43
C ALA A 57 0.53 -2.62 -14.83
N GLN A 58 0.16 -3.43 -15.83
CA GLN A 58 -0.18 -2.97 -17.18
C GLN A 58 -1.44 -2.10 -17.21
N PHE A 59 -2.48 -2.47 -16.44
CA PHE A 59 -3.70 -1.67 -16.30
C PHE A 59 -3.39 -0.27 -15.76
N LEU A 60 -2.63 -0.19 -14.66
CA LEU A 60 -2.22 1.07 -14.04
C LEU A 60 -1.29 1.86 -14.97
N LYS A 61 -0.33 1.18 -15.64
CA LYS A 61 0.55 1.80 -16.63
C LYS A 61 -0.23 2.44 -17.77
N ALA A 62 -1.27 1.79 -18.28
CA ALA A 62 -2.09 2.35 -19.35
C ALA A 62 -2.83 3.64 -18.93
N ILE A 63 -3.09 3.83 -17.63
CA ILE A 63 -3.62 5.10 -17.09
C ILE A 63 -2.51 6.16 -17.11
N LEU A 64 -1.32 5.84 -16.58
CA LEU A 64 -0.18 6.75 -16.55
C LEU A 64 0.29 7.17 -17.95
N ASP A 65 0.31 6.25 -18.92
CA ASP A 65 0.72 6.52 -20.30
C ASP A 65 -0.21 7.52 -20.98
N ARG A 66 -1.52 7.50 -20.67
CA ARG A 66 -2.50 8.49 -21.18
C ARG A 66 -2.24 9.91 -20.66
N GLU A 67 -1.61 10.01 -19.49
CA GLU A 67 -1.23 11.27 -18.85
C GLU A 67 0.21 11.68 -19.21
N GLY A 68 0.91 10.88 -20.02
CA GLY A 68 2.30 11.12 -20.39
C GLY A 68 3.28 10.96 -19.21
N ILE A 69 2.91 10.19 -18.19
CA ILE A 69 3.73 9.94 -17.00
C ILE A 69 4.60 8.69 -17.23
N PRO A 70 5.94 8.81 -17.28
CA PRO A 70 6.82 7.66 -17.42
C PRO A 70 6.70 6.69 -16.24
N SER A 71 6.62 5.40 -16.56
CA SER A 71 6.52 4.32 -15.59
C SER A 71 7.18 3.04 -16.10
N GLU A 72 7.70 2.23 -15.17
CA GLU A 72 8.42 0.99 -15.44
C GLU A 72 7.69 -0.18 -14.76
N ILE A 73 7.66 -1.34 -15.43
CA ILE A 73 7.21 -2.60 -14.82
C ILE A 73 8.46 -3.43 -14.55
N LEU A 74 8.68 -3.76 -13.28
CA LEU A 74 9.83 -4.53 -12.80
C LEU A 74 9.33 -5.90 -12.35
N ALA A 75 9.93 -6.97 -12.87
CA ALA A 75 9.43 -8.31 -12.64
C ALA A 75 10.58 -9.31 -12.49
N LEU A 76 10.57 -10.08 -11.39
CA LEU A 76 11.42 -11.28 -11.24
C LEU A 76 10.89 -12.41 -12.12
N GLU A 77 9.58 -12.62 -12.09
CA GLU A 77 8.86 -13.56 -12.94
C GLU A 77 7.96 -12.78 -13.91
N PRO A 78 7.93 -13.11 -15.21
CA PRO A 78 7.23 -12.29 -16.21
C PRO A 78 5.76 -11.96 -15.90
N ALA A 79 5.05 -12.84 -15.19
CA ALA A 79 3.63 -12.66 -14.83
C ALA A 79 3.41 -11.89 -13.51
N ARG A 80 4.47 -11.60 -12.74
CA ARG A 80 4.43 -11.10 -11.36
C ARG A 80 5.08 -9.71 -11.22
N GLY A 81 4.81 -8.81 -12.16
CA GLY A 81 5.45 -7.49 -12.22
C GLY A 81 4.86 -6.45 -11.27
N SER A 82 5.73 -5.65 -10.67
CA SER A 82 5.40 -4.43 -9.91
C SER A 82 5.53 -3.18 -10.80
N LEU A 83 4.64 -2.19 -10.64
CA LEU A 83 4.71 -0.91 -11.34
C LEU A 83 5.42 0.14 -10.48
N VAL A 84 6.36 0.89 -11.07
CA VAL A 84 6.98 2.05 -10.45
C VAL A 84 6.84 3.29 -11.33
N ALA A 85 6.40 4.41 -10.76
CA ALA A 85 6.38 5.71 -11.41
C ALA A 85 6.91 6.79 -10.48
N ARG A 86 7.41 7.90 -11.04
CA ARG A 86 8.04 8.97 -10.24
C ARG A 86 7.73 10.36 -10.77
N LEU A 87 7.18 11.21 -9.90
CA LEU A 87 7.13 12.66 -10.09
C LEU A 87 8.35 13.30 -9.44
N LYS A 88 9.05 14.14 -10.19
CA LYS A 88 10.27 14.80 -9.71
C LYS A 88 9.96 16.05 -8.91
N GLY A 89 10.57 16.15 -7.73
CA GLY A 89 10.61 17.39 -6.96
C GLY A 89 11.90 18.17 -7.21
N ASN A 90 12.08 19.27 -6.48
CA ASN A 90 13.28 20.10 -6.54
C ASN A 90 14.51 19.52 -5.79
N GLY A 91 14.38 18.32 -5.22
CA GLY A 91 15.46 17.61 -4.54
C GLY A 91 15.85 18.13 -3.15
N LYS A 92 15.08 19.06 -2.56
CA LYS A 92 15.35 19.57 -1.20
C LYS A 92 15.19 18.51 -0.11
N LYS A 93 14.32 17.51 -0.34
CA LYS A 93 14.00 16.44 0.59
C LYS A 93 14.09 15.07 -0.10
N LYS A 94 14.25 14.02 0.72
CA LYS A 94 14.25 12.64 0.26
C LYS A 94 12.83 12.23 -0.21
N PRO A 95 12.71 11.24 -1.14
CA PRO A 95 11.43 10.89 -1.74
C PRO A 95 10.37 10.43 -0.73
N LEU A 96 9.10 10.58 -1.10
CA LEU A 96 7.95 9.94 -0.46
C LEU A 96 7.47 8.78 -1.34
N LEU A 97 7.26 7.60 -0.76
CA LEU A 97 6.72 6.44 -1.44
C LEU A 97 5.23 6.29 -1.10
N LEU A 98 4.38 6.23 -2.11
CA LEU A 98 2.99 5.82 -2.04
C LEU A 98 2.93 4.38 -2.54
N MET A 99 2.66 3.44 -1.65
CA MET A 99 2.81 2.00 -1.91
C MET A 99 1.51 1.28 -1.63
N GLY A 100 1.01 0.54 -2.60
CA GLY A 100 -0.04 -0.47 -2.39
C GLY A 100 0.32 -1.75 -3.13
N HIS A 101 -0.46 -2.80 -2.96
CA HIS A 101 -0.26 -4.06 -3.67
C HIS A 101 -1.39 -4.39 -4.64
N THR A 102 -1.09 -5.27 -5.58
CA THR A 102 -1.96 -5.57 -6.73
C THR A 102 -2.53 -6.98 -6.73
N ASP A 103 -1.89 -7.91 -6.02
CA ASP A 103 -2.43 -9.25 -5.84
C ASP A 103 -3.61 -9.26 -4.88
N VAL A 104 -4.38 -10.34 -4.95
CA VAL A 104 -5.53 -10.55 -4.09
C VAL A 104 -5.65 -12.04 -3.78
N VAL A 105 -6.11 -12.41 -2.59
CA VAL A 105 -6.43 -13.81 -2.30
C VAL A 105 -7.63 -14.35 -3.10
N GLY A 106 -7.70 -15.69 -3.16
CA GLY A 106 -8.85 -16.42 -3.69
C GLY A 106 -10.17 -16.16 -2.95
N VAL A 107 -11.26 -16.70 -3.51
CA VAL A 107 -12.62 -16.54 -2.98
C VAL A 107 -13.40 -17.85 -3.03
N GLU A 108 -14.27 -18.05 -2.05
CA GLU A 108 -15.34 -19.06 -2.09
C GLU A 108 -16.57 -18.41 -2.72
N ARG A 109 -16.72 -18.51 -4.03
CA ARG A 109 -17.69 -17.72 -4.82
C ARG A 109 -19.13 -17.88 -4.33
N GLU A 110 -19.48 -19.05 -3.83
CA GLU A 110 -20.81 -19.42 -3.34
C GLU A 110 -21.20 -18.64 -2.06
N LYS A 111 -20.22 -18.10 -1.33
CA LYS A 111 -20.44 -17.26 -0.14
C LYS A 111 -20.63 -15.78 -0.47
N TRP A 112 -20.47 -15.38 -1.73
CA TRP A 112 -20.64 -13.99 -2.13
C TRP A 112 -22.07 -13.70 -2.57
N THR A 113 -22.58 -12.55 -2.16
CA THR A 113 -23.90 -12.04 -2.58
C THR A 113 -23.86 -11.35 -3.94
N VAL A 114 -22.68 -11.09 -4.47
CA VAL A 114 -22.41 -10.47 -5.76
C VAL A 114 -21.17 -11.10 -6.40
N GLU A 115 -21.00 -10.95 -7.71
CA GLU A 115 -19.83 -11.50 -8.39
C GLU A 115 -18.51 -10.87 -7.87
N PRO A 116 -17.60 -11.65 -7.25
CA PRO A 116 -16.47 -11.12 -6.46
C PRO A 116 -15.48 -10.30 -7.27
N PHE A 117 -15.36 -10.56 -8.57
CA PHE A 117 -14.41 -9.87 -9.45
C PHE A 117 -15.12 -8.96 -10.46
N ALA A 118 -16.40 -8.63 -10.25
CA ALA A 118 -17.15 -7.76 -11.16
C ALA A 118 -16.95 -6.26 -10.88
N GLY A 119 -16.40 -5.89 -9.72
CA GLY A 119 -16.22 -4.49 -9.32
C GLY A 119 -17.54 -3.73 -9.28
N ILE A 120 -18.56 -4.29 -8.62
CA ILE A 120 -19.92 -3.75 -8.65
C ILE A 120 -20.00 -2.49 -7.78
N VAL A 121 -20.48 -1.38 -8.35
CA VAL A 121 -20.77 -0.16 -7.59
C VAL A 121 -22.27 -0.15 -7.28
N LYS A 122 -22.63 -0.21 -5.99
CA LYS A 122 -24.02 -0.28 -5.55
C LYS A 122 -24.19 0.33 -4.15
N ASP A 123 -25.25 1.10 -3.94
CA ASP A 123 -25.64 1.67 -2.64
C ASP A 123 -24.53 2.48 -1.94
N GLY A 124 -23.67 3.16 -2.71
CA GLY A 124 -22.54 3.93 -2.18
C GLY A 124 -21.27 3.12 -1.88
N TRP A 125 -21.25 1.83 -2.24
CA TRP A 125 -20.13 0.93 -1.99
C TRP A 125 -19.58 0.35 -3.31
N VAL A 126 -18.28 0.03 -3.30
CA VAL A 126 -17.64 -0.78 -4.33
C VAL A 126 -17.45 -2.20 -3.78
N TYR A 127 -18.10 -3.17 -4.39
CA TYR A 127 -18.01 -4.57 -4.02
C TYR A 127 -17.04 -5.32 -4.94
N GLY A 128 -16.08 -6.00 -4.31
CA GLY A 128 -15.25 -7.00 -4.96
C GLY A 128 -14.02 -7.38 -4.15
N ARG A 129 -13.43 -8.54 -4.45
CA ARG A 129 -12.13 -8.96 -3.93
C ARG A 129 -11.08 -7.97 -4.43
N GLY A 130 -10.31 -7.38 -3.52
CA GLY A 130 -9.40 -6.27 -3.81
C GLY A 130 -9.92 -4.90 -3.41
N ALA A 131 -11.23 -4.73 -3.15
CA ALA A 131 -11.81 -3.39 -2.96
C ALA A 131 -11.26 -2.67 -1.71
N LEU A 132 -11.03 -3.39 -0.62
CA LEU A 132 -10.38 -2.87 0.59
C LEU A 132 -8.89 -3.19 0.61
N ASP A 133 -8.52 -4.39 0.20
CA ASP A 133 -7.19 -4.97 0.35
C ASP A 133 -6.76 -5.58 -1.00
N ASP A 134 -5.91 -4.92 -1.79
CA ASP A 134 -5.45 -3.51 -1.59
C ASP A 134 -5.57 -2.65 -2.86
N LYS A 135 -6.39 -3.10 -3.81
CA LYS A 135 -6.68 -2.30 -5.02
C LYS A 135 -7.33 -0.96 -4.70
N GLY A 136 -8.07 -0.88 -3.58
CA GLY A 136 -8.68 0.37 -3.07
C GLY A 136 -7.65 1.45 -2.78
N MET A 137 -6.68 1.17 -1.90
CA MET A 137 -5.61 2.12 -1.56
C MET A 137 -4.74 2.41 -2.78
N THR A 138 -4.37 1.37 -3.54
CA THR A 138 -3.61 1.52 -4.79
C THR A 138 -4.30 2.48 -5.77
N SER A 139 -5.63 2.40 -5.93
CA SER A 139 -6.39 3.32 -6.79
C SER A 139 -6.42 4.74 -6.24
N ALA A 140 -6.53 4.91 -4.91
CA ALA A 140 -6.49 6.23 -4.28
C ALA A 140 -5.10 6.89 -4.41
N PHE A 141 -4.02 6.12 -4.26
CA PHE A 141 -2.65 6.61 -4.47
C PHE A 141 -2.37 6.94 -5.94
N LEU A 142 -2.90 6.15 -6.89
CA LEU A 142 -2.88 6.52 -8.30
C LEU A 142 -3.55 7.88 -8.51
N GLU A 143 -4.77 8.09 -8.00
CA GLU A 143 -5.48 9.35 -8.17
C GLU A 143 -4.71 10.54 -7.57
N ILE A 144 -4.15 10.40 -6.36
CA ILE A 144 -3.29 11.42 -5.76
C ILE A 144 -2.11 11.73 -6.68
N PHE A 145 -1.48 10.71 -7.26
CA PHE A 145 -0.36 10.87 -8.18
C PHE A 145 -0.77 11.64 -9.45
N LEU A 146 -1.93 11.32 -10.02
CA LEU A 146 -2.50 12.03 -11.17
C LEU A 146 -2.83 13.49 -10.84
N LEU A 147 -3.44 13.76 -9.68
CA LEU A 147 -3.75 15.11 -9.25
C LEU A 147 -2.48 15.96 -9.08
N LEU A 148 -1.43 15.42 -8.46
CA LEU A 148 -0.14 16.10 -8.33
C LEU A 148 0.45 16.48 -9.70
N HIS A 149 0.36 15.55 -10.66
CA HIS A 149 0.81 15.77 -12.04
C HIS A 149 -0.02 16.83 -12.76
N ARG A 150 -1.35 16.65 -12.81
CA ARG A 150 -2.30 17.51 -13.53
C ARG A 150 -2.29 18.96 -13.00
N HIS A 151 -2.14 19.13 -11.68
CA HIS A 151 -2.05 20.45 -11.05
C HIS A 151 -0.63 21.05 -11.06
N LYS A 152 0.38 20.32 -11.56
CA LYS A 152 1.79 20.74 -11.59
C LYS A 152 2.27 21.26 -10.23
N VAL A 153 1.93 20.53 -9.17
CA VAL A 153 2.26 20.93 -7.80
C VAL A 153 3.79 21.05 -7.67
N PRO A 154 4.33 22.18 -7.15
CA PRO A 154 5.77 22.33 -6.96
C PRO A 154 6.22 21.49 -5.77
N LEU A 155 6.75 20.30 -6.06
CA LEU A 155 7.18 19.33 -5.05
C LEU A 155 8.59 19.64 -4.53
N ASP A 156 8.78 19.54 -3.21
CA ASP A 156 10.10 19.68 -2.56
C ASP A 156 10.86 18.35 -2.38
N ARG A 157 10.20 17.24 -2.73
CA ARG A 157 10.70 15.86 -2.76
C ARG A 157 10.12 15.15 -3.97
N ASP A 158 10.78 14.07 -4.41
CA ASP A 158 10.15 13.17 -5.36
C ASP A 158 8.94 12.47 -4.69
N VAL A 159 7.89 12.23 -5.48
CA VAL A 159 6.79 11.33 -5.09
C VAL A 159 6.87 10.11 -5.98
N ILE A 160 6.92 8.92 -5.37
CA ILE A 160 7.04 7.64 -6.04
C ILE A 160 5.71 6.90 -5.84
N LEU A 161 5.15 6.38 -6.93
CA LEU A 161 4.04 5.42 -6.88
C LEU A 161 4.63 4.02 -7.08
N LEU A 162 4.33 3.12 -6.15
CA LEU A 162 4.63 1.69 -6.25
C LEU A 162 3.32 0.91 -6.13
N ALA A 163 3.04 0.11 -7.15
CA ALA A 163 2.04 -0.94 -7.08
C ALA A 163 2.76 -2.29 -7.08
N GLU A 164 2.93 -2.87 -5.89
CA GLU A 164 3.70 -4.08 -5.63
C GLU A 164 2.94 -5.35 -6.07
N SER A 165 3.70 -6.39 -6.39
CA SER A 165 3.22 -7.76 -6.59
C SER A 165 3.55 -8.66 -5.41
N GLY A 166 2.68 -9.62 -5.11
CA GLY A 166 2.99 -10.77 -4.28
C GLY A 166 2.96 -10.56 -2.76
N GLU A 167 2.32 -9.50 -2.28
CA GLU A 167 2.17 -9.21 -0.83
C GLU A 167 1.48 -10.37 -0.10
N GLU A 168 0.43 -10.95 -0.70
CA GLU A 168 -0.51 -11.92 -0.10
C GLU A 168 0.08 -13.33 0.11
N GLY A 169 1.41 -13.46 0.10
CA GLY A 169 2.12 -14.70 0.46
C GLY A 169 3.32 -15.07 -0.41
N THR A 170 3.77 -14.17 -1.29
CA THR A 170 4.85 -14.44 -2.27
C THR A 170 5.85 -13.29 -2.38
N THR A 171 6.22 -12.66 -1.26
CA THR A 171 7.05 -11.45 -1.19
C THR A 171 8.35 -11.51 -1.99
N HIS A 172 8.89 -12.70 -2.25
CA HIS A 172 10.09 -12.92 -3.06
C HIS A 172 10.00 -12.40 -4.51
N VAL A 173 8.81 -12.31 -5.11
CA VAL A 173 8.61 -11.67 -6.44
C VAL A 173 8.28 -10.18 -6.33
N GLY A 174 7.94 -9.72 -5.12
CA GLY A 174 7.52 -8.38 -4.75
C GLY A 174 8.60 -7.54 -4.11
N ILE A 175 8.33 -7.04 -2.91
CA ILE A 175 9.18 -6.09 -2.19
C ILE A 175 10.57 -6.64 -1.92
N ASP A 176 10.73 -7.95 -1.65
CA ASP A 176 12.05 -8.56 -1.44
C ASP A 176 12.91 -8.44 -2.71
N PHE A 177 12.32 -8.68 -3.89
CA PHE A 177 12.98 -8.51 -5.17
C PHE A 177 13.32 -7.04 -5.43
N LEU A 178 12.38 -6.13 -5.20
CA LEU A 178 12.59 -4.70 -5.43
C LEU A 178 13.68 -4.14 -4.52
N VAL A 179 13.69 -4.49 -3.23
CA VAL A 179 14.74 -4.07 -2.30
C VAL A 179 16.09 -4.66 -2.70
N ALA A 180 16.14 -5.92 -3.12
CA ALA A 180 17.40 -6.58 -3.47
C ALA A 180 18.01 -6.10 -4.81
N LYS A 181 17.18 -5.73 -5.79
CA LYS A 181 17.61 -5.48 -7.18
C LYS A 181 17.32 -4.08 -7.71
N HIS A 182 16.36 -3.39 -7.13
CA HIS A 182 15.83 -2.11 -7.64
C HIS A 182 15.65 -1.07 -6.53
N TRP A 183 16.49 -1.12 -5.48
CA TRP A 183 16.42 -0.18 -4.37
C TRP A 183 16.54 1.28 -4.83
N ASP A 184 17.33 1.55 -5.87
CA ASP A 184 17.47 2.87 -6.49
C ASP A 184 16.14 3.45 -6.99
N LYS A 185 15.19 2.58 -7.36
CA LYS A 185 13.87 2.98 -7.87
C LYS A 185 12.88 3.34 -6.76
N ILE A 186 13.03 2.75 -5.57
CA ILE A 186 12.05 2.87 -4.46
C ILE A 186 12.62 3.52 -3.18
N ALA A 187 13.91 3.82 -3.13
CA ALA A 187 14.55 4.48 -1.99
C ALA A 187 13.82 5.79 -1.62
N CYS A 188 13.39 5.90 -0.37
CA CYS A 188 12.55 6.98 0.13
C CYS A 188 12.88 7.34 1.59
N GLU A 189 12.36 8.48 2.05
CA GLU A 189 12.39 8.89 3.46
C GLU A 189 11.27 8.24 4.26
N TYR A 190 10.08 8.22 3.66
CA TYR A 190 8.85 7.69 4.23
C TYR A 190 8.13 6.88 3.17
N ALA A 191 7.51 5.78 3.60
CA ALA A 191 6.56 5.01 2.82
C ALA A 191 5.19 5.09 3.49
N LEU A 192 4.19 5.52 2.72
CA LEU A 192 2.79 5.36 3.06
C LEU A 192 2.34 4.08 2.37
N ASN A 193 2.09 3.04 3.16
CA ASN A 193 1.71 1.72 2.69
C ASN A 193 0.47 1.21 3.43
N GLU A 194 0.11 -0.04 3.16
CA GLU A 194 -0.99 -0.71 3.85
C GLU A 194 -0.73 -0.71 5.37
N GLY A 195 -1.78 -0.39 6.12
CA GLY A 195 -1.73 -0.28 7.56
C GLY A 195 -2.50 0.92 8.09
N GLY A 196 -2.68 0.95 9.41
CA GLY A 196 -3.56 1.91 10.06
C GLY A 196 -5.03 1.66 9.72
N ARG A 197 -5.88 2.67 9.96
CA ARG A 197 -7.31 2.61 9.58
C ARG A 197 -7.91 4.01 9.62
N ILE A 198 -8.72 4.34 8.62
CA ILE A 198 -9.61 5.50 8.67
C ILE A 198 -10.97 5.01 9.16
N HIS A 199 -11.46 5.60 10.23
CA HIS A 199 -12.82 5.40 10.70
C HIS A 199 -13.68 6.58 10.30
N GLU A 200 -14.80 6.27 9.65
CA GLU A 200 -15.79 7.23 9.22
C GLU A 200 -17.14 6.88 9.82
N VAL A 201 -17.87 7.89 10.31
CA VAL A 201 -19.23 7.75 10.82
C VAL A 201 -20.10 8.83 10.18
N GLY A 202 -21.07 8.41 9.36
CA GLY A 202 -22.03 9.31 8.73
C GLY A 202 -21.41 10.38 7.82
N GLY A 203 -20.43 10.03 6.98
CA GLY A 203 -19.79 10.98 6.07
C GLY A 203 -18.64 11.77 6.69
N LYS A 204 -18.30 11.53 7.96
CA LYS A 204 -17.26 12.28 8.69
C LYS A 204 -16.18 11.36 9.21
N VAL A 205 -14.93 11.67 8.87
CA VAL A 205 -13.75 11.01 9.42
C VAL A 205 -13.66 11.35 10.91
N THR A 206 -13.74 10.32 11.76
CA THR A 206 -13.67 10.46 13.21
C THR A 206 -12.30 10.07 13.77
N TYR A 207 -11.56 9.22 13.06
CA TYR A 207 -10.25 8.77 13.46
C TYR A 207 -9.40 8.37 12.26
N VAL A 208 -8.13 8.75 12.31
CA VAL A 208 -7.09 8.35 11.35
C VAL A 208 -5.98 7.67 12.15
N GLY A 209 -5.94 6.35 12.07
CA GLY A 209 -4.91 5.54 12.71
C GLY A 209 -3.65 5.50 11.86
N VAL A 210 -2.51 5.82 12.47
CA VAL A 210 -1.19 5.68 11.86
C VAL A 210 -0.49 4.50 12.52
N SER A 211 -0.23 3.46 11.74
CA SER A 211 0.61 2.34 12.15
C SER A 211 2.07 2.64 11.79
N THR A 212 2.99 2.32 12.70
CA THR A 212 4.44 2.51 12.46
C THR A 212 5.21 1.20 12.41
N THR A 213 4.53 0.06 12.62
CA THR A 213 5.11 -1.28 12.64
C THR A 213 4.00 -2.33 12.61
N GLU A 214 4.35 -3.55 12.24
CA GLU A 214 3.45 -4.70 12.22
C GLU A 214 4.06 -5.91 12.93
N LYS A 215 3.21 -6.88 13.26
CA LYS A 215 3.66 -8.17 13.78
C LYS A 215 4.07 -9.05 12.60
N VAL A 216 5.22 -9.70 12.72
CA VAL A 216 5.69 -10.64 11.70
C VAL A 216 5.19 -12.05 12.03
N PRO A 217 4.39 -12.69 11.17
CA PRO A 217 4.00 -14.09 11.35
C PRO A 217 5.22 -15.01 11.24
N ARG A 218 5.30 -16.02 12.09
CA ARG A 218 6.35 -17.04 12.07
C ARG A 218 5.70 -18.42 12.12
N PRO A 219 5.57 -19.12 10.97
CA PRO A 219 5.03 -20.46 10.96
C PRO A 219 6.01 -21.45 11.59
N PHE A 220 5.50 -22.45 12.30
CA PHE A 220 6.27 -23.54 12.88
C PHE A 220 5.64 -24.88 12.52
N LEU A 221 6.47 -25.87 12.19
CA LEU A 221 6.04 -27.26 12.02
C LEU A 221 6.22 -28.01 13.34
N ILE A 222 5.13 -28.53 13.90
CA ILE A 222 5.16 -29.38 15.08
C ILE A 222 4.94 -30.81 14.63
N SER A 223 5.82 -31.72 15.04
CA SER A 223 5.71 -33.14 14.73
C SER A 223 5.82 -33.99 16.00
N ALA A 224 5.02 -35.05 16.07
CA ALA A 224 5.07 -36.05 17.13
C ALA A 224 5.25 -37.43 16.50
N ARG A 225 6.00 -38.31 17.17
CA ARG A 225 6.21 -39.70 16.75
C ARG A 225 5.77 -40.63 17.88
N GLY A 226 5.29 -41.80 17.50
CA GLY A 226 4.73 -42.80 18.41
C GLY A 226 4.64 -44.16 17.74
N THR A 227 4.49 -45.22 18.53
CA THR A 227 4.40 -46.59 18.00
C THR A 227 3.02 -46.89 17.45
N SER A 228 2.93 -47.41 16.22
CA SER A 228 1.67 -47.87 15.63
C SER A 228 1.07 -49.06 16.40
N GLY A 229 -0.26 -49.13 16.48
CA GLY A 229 -0.95 -50.20 17.18
C GLY A 229 -2.45 -50.25 16.90
N HIS A 230 -3.10 -51.33 17.37
CA HIS A 230 -4.55 -51.51 17.24
C HIS A 230 -5.31 -50.52 18.15
N GLY A 231 -6.38 -49.89 17.65
CA GLY A 231 -7.11 -48.84 18.37
C GLY A 231 -7.71 -49.27 19.73
N SER A 232 -7.94 -50.57 19.92
CA SER A 232 -8.39 -51.12 21.21
C SER A 232 -7.27 -51.30 22.25
N ARG A 233 -6.01 -50.99 21.92
CA ARG A 233 -4.87 -51.05 22.85
C ARG A 233 -4.20 -49.67 22.95
N PRO A 234 -4.80 -48.73 23.71
CA PRO A 234 -4.20 -47.41 23.92
C PRO A 234 -2.78 -47.52 24.44
N ARG A 235 -1.88 -46.69 23.91
CA ARG A 235 -0.48 -46.64 24.33
C ARG A 235 -0.14 -45.25 24.88
N PRO A 236 0.74 -45.16 25.89
CA PRO A 236 1.21 -43.87 26.39
C PRO A 236 1.92 -43.03 25.33
N ASP A 237 2.58 -43.65 24.35
CA ASP A 237 3.35 -42.97 23.30
C ASP A 237 2.53 -42.61 22.06
N ASN A 238 1.21 -42.41 22.19
CA ASN A 238 0.36 -42.06 21.06
C ASN A 238 0.71 -40.67 20.49
N ALA A 239 1.16 -40.65 19.23
CA ALA A 239 1.59 -39.42 18.56
C ALA A 239 0.49 -38.35 18.47
N ILE A 240 -0.76 -38.74 18.24
CA ILE A 240 -1.90 -37.80 18.13
C ILE A 240 -2.16 -37.15 19.49
N VAL A 241 -2.22 -37.93 20.56
CA VAL A 241 -2.45 -37.42 21.92
C VAL A 241 -1.33 -36.46 22.34
N HIS A 242 -0.07 -36.82 22.06
CA HIS A 242 1.08 -35.96 22.32
C HIS A 242 1.03 -34.65 21.53
N LEU A 243 0.67 -34.71 20.24
CA LEU A 243 0.56 -33.53 19.39
C LEU A 243 -0.56 -32.61 19.89
N CYS A 244 -1.75 -33.15 20.20
CA CYS A 244 -2.87 -32.39 20.74
C CYS A 244 -2.49 -31.68 22.05
N ALA A 245 -1.79 -32.36 22.95
CA ALA A 245 -1.33 -31.76 24.21
C ALA A 245 -0.32 -30.62 23.98
N ALA A 246 0.59 -30.76 23.01
CA ALA A 246 1.53 -29.69 22.65
C ALA A 246 0.81 -28.48 22.04
N VAL A 247 -0.16 -28.70 21.14
CA VAL A 247 -0.97 -27.65 20.54
C VAL A 247 -1.79 -26.91 21.60
N ALA A 248 -2.40 -27.62 22.54
CA ALA A 248 -3.16 -27.02 23.64
C ALA A 248 -2.27 -26.08 24.49
N LYS A 249 -1.08 -26.54 24.87
CA LYS A 249 -0.11 -25.71 25.62
C LYS A 249 0.29 -24.43 24.89
N ILE A 250 0.44 -24.49 23.56
CA ILE A 250 0.75 -23.31 22.75
C ILE A 250 -0.45 -22.37 22.67
N GLY A 251 -1.67 -22.90 22.50
CA GLY A 251 -2.90 -22.11 22.44
C GLY A 251 -3.26 -21.42 23.76
N GLU A 252 -2.89 -22.01 24.89
CA GLU A 252 -3.09 -21.45 26.23
C GLU A 252 -1.97 -20.51 26.68
N TRP A 253 -0.86 -20.46 25.93
CA TRP A 253 0.28 -19.63 26.31
C TRP A 253 -0.03 -18.14 26.15
N GLN A 254 0.03 -17.41 27.27
CA GLN A 254 -0.09 -15.96 27.31
C GLN A 254 1.30 -15.33 27.22
N ALA A 255 1.61 -14.71 26.09
CA ALA A 255 2.84 -13.95 25.92
C ALA A 255 2.81 -12.66 26.78
N PRO A 256 3.94 -12.25 27.37
CA PRO A 256 3.99 -10.99 28.11
C PRO A 256 3.69 -9.81 27.18
N MET A 257 2.84 -8.89 27.63
CA MET A 257 2.50 -7.67 26.89
C MET A 257 3.75 -6.78 26.74
N ARG A 258 4.05 -6.38 25.50
CA ARG A 258 5.13 -5.45 25.18
C ARG A 258 4.56 -4.30 24.37
N LEU A 259 4.73 -3.08 24.87
CA LEU A 259 4.32 -1.86 24.18
C LEU A 259 5.56 -1.19 23.58
N ASN A 260 5.53 -0.93 22.28
CA ASN A 260 6.49 -0.01 21.65
C ASN A 260 6.10 1.45 21.94
N ASP A 261 6.93 2.39 21.51
CA ASP A 261 6.72 3.82 21.78
C ASP A 261 5.40 4.34 21.18
N THR A 262 5.08 3.94 19.95
CA THR A 262 3.84 4.33 19.26
C THR A 262 2.59 3.84 20.01
N THR A 263 2.54 2.56 20.37
CA THR A 263 1.41 1.97 21.10
C THR A 263 1.31 2.56 22.51
N ARG A 264 2.43 2.82 23.17
CA ARG A 264 2.44 3.47 24.49
C ARG A 264 1.86 4.87 24.41
N GLU A 265 2.20 5.64 23.37
CA GLU A 265 1.67 6.98 23.17
C GLU A 265 0.17 6.97 22.85
N PHE A 266 -0.28 5.99 22.06
CA PHE A 266 -1.71 5.80 21.76
C PHE A 266 -2.56 5.67 23.04
N PHE A 267 -2.12 4.87 24.03
CA PHE A 267 -2.88 4.65 25.28
C PHE A 267 -2.79 5.78 26.31
N LYS A 268 -2.01 6.84 26.07
CA LYS A 268 -1.95 8.00 26.98
C LYS A 268 -3.02 9.05 26.69
N ARG A 269 -3.62 9.01 25.49
CA ARG A 269 -4.58 10.00 24.99
C ARG A 269 -5.99 9.46 25.11
#